data_AF-A0A9W9MGH9-F1
#
_entry.id   AF-A0A9W9MGH9-F1
#
_cell.length_a   1.000
_cell.length_b   1.000
_cell.length_c   1.000
_cell.angle_alpha   90.00
_cell.angle_beta   90.00
_cell.angle_gamma   90.00
#
_symmetry.space_group_name_H-M   'P 1'
#
loop_
_entity.id
_entity.type
_entity.pdbx_description
1 polymer ?
#
loop_
_entity_poly.entity_id
_entity_poly.type
_entity_poly.pdbx_seq_one_letter_code
_entity_poly.pdbx_strand_id
1 'polypeptide(L)'
;MPSLGLLGITMEDESFFQVANDGMSTTVDLDSRIIEVDGKTFGFKLSQMESEIFQFGGIASANGLFGKKLLEAINPAKYPLGVGKETVEQLDKRLRW
;
A
#
# COMPACT_ATOMS: atom_id res chain seq x y z
N MET A 1 2.26 15.36 2.13
CA MET A 1 2.00 14.66 0.85
C MET A 1 2.72 13.32 0.89
N PRO A 2 2.02 12.17 0.82
CA PRO A 2 2.61 10.82 0.92
C PRO A 2 3.30 10.37 -0.40
N SER A 3 3.99 11.30 -1.08
CA SER A 3 4.48 11.11 -2.45
C SER A 3 5.95 10.67 -2.55
N LEU A 4 6.68 10.58 -1.43
CA LEU A 4 8.13 10.29 -1.40
C LEU A 4 8.47 8.86 -0.94
N GLY A 5 7.48 7.98 -0.78
CA GLY A 5 7.73 6.64 -0.23
C GLY A 5 8.04 6.66 1.27
N LEU A 6 7.45 7.60 2.03
CA LEU A 6 7.49 7.54 3.49
C LEU A 6 6.42 6.56 3.98
N LEU A 7 6.83 5.56 4.76
CA LEU A 7 5.91 4.60 5.37
C LEU A 7 5.39 5.15 6.70
N GLY A 8 4.09 5.41 6.78
CA GLY A 8 3.43 5.67 8.04
C GLY A 8 2.95 4.37 8.67
N ILE A 9 3.33 4.11 9.92
CA ILE A 9 2.83 2.98 10.71
C ILE A 9 2.00 3.54 11.86
N THR A 10 0.75 3.11 11.96
CA THR A 10 -0.12 3.44 13.10
C THR A 10 0.06 2.37 14.17
N MET A 11 0.55 2.76 15.35
CA MET A 11 0.68 1.87 16.50
C MET A 11 -0.52 2.03 17.43
N GLU A 12 -1.28 0.95 17.60
CA GLU A 12 -2.45 0.90 18.49
C GLU A 12 -2.07 0.48 19.93
N ASP A 13 -0.92 -0.17 20.11
CA ASP A 13 -0.47 -0.64 21.41
C ASP A 13 0.15 0.51 22.23
N GLU A 14 -0.53 0.95 23.29
CA GLU A 14 -0.07 2.05 24.13
C GLU A 14 1.27 1.75 24.83
N SER A 15 1.59 0.48 25.08
CA SER A 15 2.82 0.09 25.76
C SER A 15 4.07 0.33 24.91
N PHE A 16 3.91 0.45 23.59
CA PHE A 16 4.96 0.88 22.67
C PHE A 16 5.49 2.27 23.04
N PHE A 17 4.61 3.22 23.31
CA PHE A 17 4.99 4.62 23.57
C PHE A 17 5.74 4.81 24.89
N GLN A 18 5.66 3.83 25.80
CA GLN A 18 6.41 3.86 27.06
C GLN A 18 7.87 3.42 26.89
N VAL A 19 8.15 2.58 25.88
CA VAL A 19 9.49 2.04 25.63
C VAL A 19 10.21 2.75 24.49
N ALA A 20 9.48 3.32 23.53
CA ALA A 20 10.01 4.07 22.40
C ALA A 20 10.47 5.48 22.81
N ASN A 21 11.58 5.54 23.56
CA ASN A 21 12.21 6.78 24.01
C ASN A 21 13.32 7.24 23.05
N ASP A 22 13.76 8.49 23.20
CA ASP A 22 14.87 9.05 22.43
C ASP A 22 16.16 8.24 22.63
N GLY A 23 16.86 7.97 21.53
CA GLY A 23 18.12 7.22 21.54
C GLY A 23 17.97 5.70 21.63
N MET A 24 16.73 5.18 21.71
CA MET A 24 16.50 3.74 21.70
C MET A 24 16.66 3.15 20.30
N SER A 25 17.35 2.01 20.22
CA SER A 25 17.47 1.27 18.95
C SER A 25 16.11 0.66 18.59
N THR A 26 15.68 0.93 17.35
CA THR A 26 14.40 0.44 16.82
C THR A 26 14.66 -0.30 15.52
N THR A 27 14.17 -1.53 15.43
CA THR A 27 14.18 -2.31 14.18
C THR A 27 12.76 -2.49 13.69
N VAL A 28 12.54 -2.29 12.40
CA VAL A 28 11.22 -2.48 11.77
C VAL A 28 11.35 -3.57 10.71
N ASP A 29 10.64 -4.66 10.89
CA ASP A 29 10.51 -5.74 9.93
C ASP A 29 9.16 -5.64 9.22
N LEU A 30 9.21 -5.36 7.92
CA LEU A 30 8.02 -5.19 7.08
C LEU A 30 7.38 -6.51 6.65
N ASP A 31 8.16 -7.60 6.61
CA ASP A 31 7.70 -8.91 6.16
C ASP A 31 6.90 -9.59 7.28
N SER A 32 7.47 -9.59 8.50
CA SER A 32 6.79 -10.12 9.68
C SER A 32 5.80 -9.13 10.30
N ARG A 33 5.84 -7.86 9.89
CA ARG A 33 5.04 -6.73 10.43
C ARG A 33 5.25 -6.54 11.92
N ILE A 34 6.52 -6.53 12.32
CA ILE A 34 6.96 -6.37 13.71
C ILE A 34 7.88 -5.17 13.84
N ILE A 35 7.69 -4.39 14.90
CA ILE A 35 8.62 -3.39 15.37
C ILE A 35 9.26 -3.91 16.65
N GLU A 36 10.59 -3.94 16.70
CA GLU A 36 11.36 -4.25 17.91
C GLU A 36 11.95 -2.98 18.51
N VAL A 37 11.65 -2.72 19.78
CA VAL A 37 12.18 -1.61 20.59
C VAL A 37 12.51 -2.13 21.98
N ASP A 38 13.74 -1.89 22.43
CA ASP A 38 14.19 -2.25 23.79
C ASP A 38 13.96 -3.75 24.13
N GLY A 39 14.18 -4.64 23.14
CA GLY A 39 13.96 -6.08 23.28
C GLY A 39 12.49 -6.51 23.37
N LYS A 40 11.54 -5.58 23.18
CA LYS A 40 10.10 -5.87 23.07
C LYS A 40 9.66 -5.79 21.63
N THR A 41 8.67 -6.60 21.28
CA THR A 41 8.12 -6.69 19.92
C THR A 41 6.68 -6.23 19.88
N PHE A 42 6.34 -5.45 18.85
CA PHE A 42 5.03 -4.86 18.63
C PHE A 42 4.58 -5.13 17.21
N GLY A 43 3.41 -5.76 17.05
CA GLY A 43 2.82 -6.00 15.74
C GLY A 43 2.18 -4.74 15.17
N PHE A 44 2.25 -4.54 13.86
CA PHE A 44 1.52 -3.49 13.18
C PHE A 44 0.74 -4.00 11.96
N LYS A 45 -0.17 -3.17 11.47
CA LYS A 45 -0.95 -3.46 10.27
C LYS A 45 -0.36 -2.69 9.10
N LEU A 46 -0.16 -3.37 7.98
CA LEU A 46 0.23 -2.78 6.71
C LEU A 46 -0.45 -3.54 5.59
N SER A 47 -1.15 -2.84 4.71
CA SER A 47 -1.79 -3.48 3.57
C SER A 47 -0.74 -3.96 2.56
N GLN A 48 -1.06 -5.02 1.83
CA GLN A 48 -0.18 -5.54 0.80
C GLN A 48 0.14 -4.48 -0.26
N MET A 49 -0.87 -3.72 -0.69
CA MET A 49 -0.72 -2.68 -1.70
C MET A 49 0.22 -1.56 -1.23
N GLU A 50 0.12 -1.13 0.03
CA GLU A 50 1.03 -0.13 0.60
C GLU A 50 2.47 -0.63 0.68
N SER A 51 2.67 -1.90 1.04
CA SER A 51 4.00 -2.52 1.05
C SER A 51 4.60 -2.56 -0.36
N GLU A 52 3.84 -2.99 -1.36
CA GLU A 52 4.30 -3.05 -2.75
C GLU A 52 4.61 -1.64 -3.29
N ILE A 53 3.77 -0.64 -3.03
CA ILE A 53 4.04 0.75 -3.42
C ILE A 53 5.30 1.28 -2.73
N PHE A 54 5.50 0.97 -1.44
CA PHE A 54 6.66 1.42 -0.67
C PHE A 54 7.97 0.86 -1.24
N GLN A 55 7.99 -0.41 -1.67
CA GLN A 55 9.16 -1.02 -2.32
C GLN A 55 9.59 -0.28 -3.60
N PHE A 56 8.67 0.39 -4.28
CA PHE A 56 8.97 1.19 -5.47
C PHE A 56 9.32 2.66 -5.16
N GLY A 57 9.54 3.02 -3.90
CA GLY A 57 9.83 4.39 -3.49
C GLY A 57 8.60 5.31 -3.49
N GLY A 58 7.42 4.73 -3.26
CA GLY A 58 6.16 5.46 -3.17
C GLY A 58 5.39 5.56 -4.50
N ILE A 59 4.16 6.09 -4.42
CA ILE A 59 3.20 6.04 -5.53
C ILE A 59 3.62 6.89 -6.74
N ALA A 60 4.31 8.01 -6.51
CA ALA A 60 4.80 8.86 -7.60
C ALA A 60 5.89 8.16 -8.43
N SER A 61 6.84 7.53 -7.73
CA SER A 61 7.91 6.72 -8.32
C SER A 61 7.35 5.51 -9.05
N ALA A 62 6.44 4.77 -8.41
CA ALA A 62 5.77 3.62 -9.00
C ALA A 62 4.96 4.01 -10.25
N ASN A 63 4.24 5.15 -10.23
CA ASN A 63 3.52 5.64 -11.41
C ASN A 63 4.47 6.05 -12.54
N GLY A 64 5.65 6.60 -12.22
CA GLY A 64 6.69 6.86 -13.21
C GLY A 64 7.22 5.58 -13.88
N LEU A 65 7.33 4.48 -13.12
CA LEU A 65 7.82 3.19 -13.61
C LEU A 65 6.75 2.41 -14.41
N PHE A 66 5.52 2.36 -13.92
CA PHE A 66 4.48 1.47 -14.44
C PHE A 66 3.36 2.19 -15.22
N GLY A 67 3.21 3.51 -15.05
CA GLY A 67 2.17 4.31 -15.68
C GLY A 67 0.78 3.70 -15.51
N LYS A 68 0.07 3.49 -16.63
CA LYS A 68 -1.29 2.91 -16.65
C LYS A 68 -1.37 1.49 -16.07
N LYS A 69 -0.25 0.78 -15.96
CA LYS A 69 -0.17 -0.58 -15.43
C LYS A 69 0.16 -0.63 -13.94
N LEU A 70 0.24 0.51 -13.26
CA LEU A 70 0.58 0.59 -11.84
C LEU A 70 -0.28 -0.36 -11.00
N LEU A 71 -1.61 -0.31 -11.17
CA LEU A 71 -2.54 -1.14 -10.41
C LEU A 71 -2.34 -2.64 -10.66
N GLU A 72 -1.94 -3.04 -11.87
CA GLU A 72 -1.62 -4.43 -12.21
C GLU A 72 -0.30 -4.87 -11.56
N ALA A 73 0.66 -3.95 -11.47
CA ALA A 73 1.98 -4.21 -10.93
C ALA A 73 2.01 -4.32 -9.40
N ILE A 74 1.09 -3.65 -8.70
CA ILE A 74 1.02 -3.61 -7.22
C ILE A 74 -0.13 -4.45 -6.63
N ASN A 75 -0.83 -5.21 -7.48
CA ASN A 75 -1.91 -6.08 -7.07
C ASN A 75 -1.70 -7.48 -7.66
N PRO A 76 -1.08 -8.42 -6.92
CA PRO A 76 -0.86 -9.78 -7.41
C PRO A 76 -2.14 -10.62 -7.41
N ALA A 77 -3.29 -10.08 -6.93
CA ALA A 77 -4.58 -10.72 -7.11
C ALA A 77 -5.01 -10.57 -8.58
N LYS A 78 -4.84 -11.66 -9.34
CA LYS A 78 -5.36 -11.88 -10.70
C LYS A 78 -6.80 -11.38 -10.88
N TYR A 79 -6.98 -10.11 -11.20
CA TYR A 79 -8.13 -9.67 -11.96
C TYR A 79 -7.72 -9.76 -13.43
N PRO A 80 -8.21 -10.74 -14.21
CA PRO A 80 -8.22 -10.54 -15.64
C PRO A 80 -9.12 -9.33 -15.86
N LEU A 81 -8.52 -8.18 -16.20
CA LEU A 81 -9.25 -7.13 -16.87
C LEU A 81 -9.92 -7.82 -18.07
N GLY A 82 -11.24 -7.99 -17.96
CA GLY A 82 -12.05 -8.31 -19.11
C GLY A 82 -11.61 -7.34 -20.20
N VAL A 83 -11.07 -7.90 -21.27
CA VAL A 83 -10.79 -7.20 -22.50
C VAL A 83 -12.14 -6.66 -22.96
N GLY A 84 -12.48 -5.44 -22.54
CA GLY A 84 -13.58 -4.66 -23.05
C GLY A 84 -13.19 -4.14 -24.42
N LYS A 85 -13.03 -5.05 -25.39
CA LYS A 85 -13.19 -4.71 -26.79
C LYS A 85 -14.69 -4.71 -27.07
N GLU A 86 -15.18 -3.54 -27.47
CA GLU A 86 -16.43 -3.28 -28.20
C GLU A 86 -17.76 -3.60 -27.50
N THR A 87 -18.40 -2.54 -26.99
CA THR A 87 -19.84 -2.31 -27.28
C THR A 87 -20.10 -0.80 -27.26
N VAL A 88 -19.61 -0.09 -28.28
CA VAL A 88 -20.15 1.23 -28.68
C VAL A 88 -21.25 0.96 -29.70
N GLU A 89 -22.32 0.31 -29.28
CA GLU A 89 -23.60 0.20 -29.99
C GLU A 89 -24.52 -0.61 -29.08
N GLN A 90 -25.60 -0.02 -28.57
CA GLN A 90 -26.76 -0.60 -27.86
C GLN A 90 -27.17 0.18 -26.60
N LEU A 91 -26.46 1.25 -26.21
CA LEU A 91 -26.94 2.19 -25.18
C LEU A 91 -27.68 3.41 -25.78
N ASP A 92 -28.51 3.23 -26.81
CA ASP A 92 -29.25 4.36 -27.43
C ASP A 92 -30.73 4.02 -27.74
N LYS A 93 -31.34 3.07 -27.00
CA LYS A 93 -32.77 2.75 -27.19
C LYS A 93 -33.62 2.65 -25.93
N ARG A 94 -33.12 3.05 -24.75
CA ARG A 94 -33.90 2.90 -23.50
C ARG A 94 -34.09 4.18 -22.69
N LEU A 95 -33.69 5.35 -23.21
CA LEU A 95 -33.98 6.64 -22.58
C LEU A 95 -34.56 7.62 -23.59
N ARG A 96 -35.86 7.44 -23.86
CA ARG A 96 -36.75 8.48 -24.35
C ARG A 96 -38.02 8.37 -23.49
N TRP A 97 -38.20 9.38 -22.63
CA TRP A 97 -39.47 9.70 -21.96
C TRP A 97 -40.46 10.22 -23.00
#